data_AF-A0A382USG7-F1
#
_entry.id   AF-A0A382USG7-F1
#
_cell.length_a   1.000
_cell.length_b   1.000
_cell.length_c   1.000
_cell.angle_alpha   90.00
_cell.angle_beta   90.00
_cell.angle_gamma   90.00
#
_symmetry.space_group_name_H-M   'P 1'
#
loop_
_entity.id
_entity.type
_entity.pdbx_description
1 polymer ?
#
loop_
_entity_poly.entity_id
_entity_poly.type
_entity_poly.pdbx_seq_one_letter_code
_entity_poly.pdbx_strand_id
1 'polypeptide(L)'
;KGISLYLAKSTMIGVGEEVKKMLQQDMLKSFIQADTQFIENKHTGKYISNLTFDVSMITNLLTNALLNLFKDGLTLIGLLFVMFYQNWKLSLVAIIMIPLASAMARSLGKRMRKVTTEATEKSGLLTTYLIEIFKNHKLIKIFQTEEYENNRAKKYIDELKEKSKKIGIVFIRATPIMETLTGIMIAILIFYTGKLILKNEIDINSFFSFLAAMMLAYQPVRTLATLNIGINQGIAAANRILPIVDIENEITDKNNDEDLQLTKGTIKFKEVNFKYNKNVQGPILKSLNLT
;
A
#
# COMPACT_ATOMS: atom_id res chain seq x y z
N LYS A 1 6.45 -20.94 -19.55
CA LYS A 1 6.61 -19.72 -18.72
C LYS A 1 5.50 -18.68 -18.96
N GLY A 2 5.29 -18.20 -20.20
CA GLY A 2 4.32 -17.12 -20.48
C GLY A 2 2.86 -17.44 -20.12
N ILE A 3 2.32 -18.57 -20.58
CA ILE A 3 0.93 -18.97 -20.34
C ILE A 3 0.66 -19.21 -18.85
N SER A 4 1.54 -19.96 -18.17
CA SER A 4 1.43 -20.19 -16.72
C SER A 4 1.46 -18.89 -15.92
N LEU A 5 2.32 -17.94 -16.26
CA LEU A 5 2.37 -16.63 -15.60
C LEU A 5 1.09 -15.83 -15.85
N TYR A 6 0.56 -15.86 -17.08
CA TYR A 6 -0.69 -15.19 -17.43
C TYR A 6 -1.86 -15.75 -16.61
N LEU A 7 -2.00 -17.08 -16.55
CA LEU A 7 -3.04 -17.75 -15.76
C LEU A 7 -2.91 -17.44 -14.26
N ALA A 8 -1.70 -17.51 -13.71
CA ALA A 8 -1.45 -17.19 -12.30
C ALA A 8 -1.78 -15.73 -11.97
N LYS A 9 -1.42 -14.79 -12.85
CA LYS A 9 -1.77 -13.38 -12.67
C LYS A 9 -3.27 -13.13 -12.83
N SER A 10 -3.90 -13.71 -13.83
CA SER A 10 -5.33 -13.54 -14.09
C SER A 10 -6.18 -14.09 -12.95
N THR A 11 -5.85 -15.28 -12.44
CA THR A 11 -6.49 -15.86 -11.26
C THR A 11 -6.27 -15.02 -10.01
N MET A 12 -5.05 -14.55 -9.75
CA MET A 12 -4.78 -13.64 -8.64
C MET A 12 -5.56 -12.32 -8.75
N ILE A 13 -5.68 -11.74 -9.95
CA ILE A 13 -6.50 -10.54 -10.16
C ILE A 13 -7.96 -10.81 -9.76
N GLY A 14 -8.53 -11.95 -10.20
CA GLY A 14 -9.89 -12.35 -9.83
C GLY A 14 -10.07 -12.50 -8.31
N VAL A 15 -9.15 -13.19 -7.65
CA VAL A 15 -9.14 -13.34 -6.18
C VAL A 15 -9.03 -11.97 -5.49
N GLY A 16 -8.17 -11.09 -6.00
CA GLY A 16 -7.99 -9.74 -5.46
C GLY A 16 -9.24 -8.89 -5.49
N GLU A 17 -9.95 -8.88 -6.62
CA GLU A 17 -11.20 -8.14 -6.75
C GLU A 17 -12.34 -8.76 -5.93
N GLU A 18 -12.39 -10.08 -5.79
CA GLU A 18 -13.38 -10.73 -4.92
C GLU A 18 -13.14 -10.40 -3.44
N VAL A 19 -11.88 -10.45 -2.97
CA VAL A 19 -11.52 -10.02 -1.61
C VAL A 19 -11.81 -8.55 -1.39
N LYS A 20 -11.53 -7.70 -2.38
CA LYS A 20 -11.88 -6.28 -2.35
C LYS A 20 -13.38 -6.09 -2.15
N LYS A 21 -14.20 -6.80 -2.93
CA LYS A 21 -15.66 -6.76 -2.84
C LYS A 21 -16.13 -7.16 -1.44
N MET A 22 -15.66 -8.29 -0.91
CA MET A 22 -16.04 -8.77 0.43
C MET A 22 -15.70 -7.75 1.51
N LEU A 23 -14.46 -7.24 1.54
CA LEU A 23 -14.06 -6.22 2.51
C LEU A 23 -14.91 -4.95 2.42
N GLN A 24 -15.22 -4.49 1.21
CA GLN A 24 -16.08 -3.32 1.04
C GLN A 24 -17.52 -3.59 1.50
N GLN A 25 -18.06 -4.78 1.25
CA GLN A 25 -19.39 -5.18 1.72
C GLN A 25 -19.45 -5.26 3.24
N ASP A 26 -18.46 -5.90 3.88
CA ASP A 26 -18.41 -6.04 5.34
C ASP A 26 -18.23 -4.69 6.04
N MET A 27 -17.37 -3.83 5.50
CA MET A 27 -17.22 -2.46 5.99
C MET A 27 -18.51 -1.65 5.83
N LEU A 28 -19.19 -1.74 4.67
CA LEU A 28 -20.45 -1.04 4.45
C LEU A 28 -21.53 -1.52 5.40
N LYS A 29 -21.66 -2.84 5.59
CA LYS A 29 -22.59 -3.42 6.56
C LYS A 29 -22.31 -2.87 7.96
N SER A 30 -21.06 -2.87 8.37
CA SER A 30 -20.64 -2.36 9.68
C SER A 30 -20.95 -0.86 9.81
N PHE A 31 -20.75 -0.04 8.77
CA PHE A 31 -21.11 1.37 8.80
C PHE A 31 -22.61 1.64 8.88
N ILE A 32 -23.43 0.81 8.22
CA ILE A 32 -24.90 0.93 8.25
C ILE A 32 -25.44 0.52 9.62
N GLN A 33 -24.83 -0.50 10.24
CA GLN A 33 -25.28 -1.03 11.52
C GLN A 33 -24.68 -0.28 12.71
N ALA A 34 -23.54 0.38 12.57
CA ALA A 34 -22.83 1.08 13.64
C ALA A 34 -23.70 2.12 14.35
N ASP A 35 -23.54 2.22 15.68
CA ASP A 35 -24.15 3.29 16.46
C ASP A 35 -23.76 4.68 15.93
N THR A 36 -24.71 5.61 15.93
CA THR A 36 -24.51 6.99 15.46
C THR A 36 -23.29 7.65 16.12
N GLN A 37 -23.07 7.39 17.41
CA GLN A 37 -21.93 7.90 18.16
C GLN A 37 -20.58 7.46 17.57
N PHE A 38 -20.47 6.23 17.05
CA PHE A 38 -19.25 5.74 16.42
C PHE A 38 -18.98 6.45 15.09
N ILE A 39 -20.03 6.73 14.32
CA ILE A 39 -19.94 7.44 13.04
C ILE A 39 -19.57 8.91 13.27
N GLU A 40 -20.18 9.58 14.26
CA GLU A 40 -19.92 10.98 14.60
C GLU A 40 -18.52 11.21 15.20
N ASN A 41 -17.97 10.21 15.90
CA ASN A 41 -16.67 10.32 16.56
C ASN A 41 -15.46 10.33 15.61
N LYS A 42 -15.64 9.99 14.33
CA LYS A 42 -14.55 10.05 13.34
C LYS A 42 -14.97 10.85 12.12
N HIS A 43 -14.01 11.52 11.50
CA HIS A 43 -14.25 12.22 10.25
C HIS A 43 -14.70 11.23 9.15
N THR A 44 -15.86 11.46 8.55
CA THR A 44 -16.43 10.65 7.45
C THR A 44 -15.45 10.44 6.28
N GLY A 45 -14.60 11.43 6.00
CA GLY A 45 -13.53 11.31 5.00
C GLY A 45 -12.51 10.21 5.30
N LYS A 46 -12.28 9.88 6.59
CA LYS A 46 -11.39 8.79 6.98
C LYS A 46 -12.00 7.42 6.65
N TYR A 47 -13.31 7.25 6.84
CA TYR A 47 -14.01 6.01 6.47
C TYR A 47 -14.02 5.79 4.95
N ILE A 48 -14.27 6.85 4.17
CA ILE A 48 -14.18 6.79 2.71
C ILE A 48 -12.76 6.42 2.26
N SER A 49 -11.74 7.02 2.89
CA SER A 49 -10.34 6.70 2.59
C SER A 49 -10.02 5.24 2.91
N ASN A 50 -10.50 4.71 4.03
CA ASN A 50 -10.27 3.31 4.38
C ASN A 50 -10.95 2.36 3.36
N LEU A 51 -12.20 2.66 2.98
CA LEU A 51 -12.98 1.85 2.03
C LEU A 51 -12.41 1.83 0.60
N THR A 52 -11.71 2.90 0.22
CA THR A 52 -11.15 3.06 -1.13
C THR A 52 -9.66 2.70 -1.19
N PHE A 53 -8.84 3.40 -0.41
CA PHE A 53 -7.38 3.27 -0.45
C PHE A 53 -6.86 2.11 0.39
N ASP A 54 -7.33 1.95 1.64
CA ASP A 54 -6.79 0.92 2.52
C ASP A 54 -7.18 -0.49 2.03
N VAL A 55 -8.41 -0.67 1.54
CA VAL A 55 -8.83 -1.94 0.91
C VAL A 55 -7.93 -2.25 -0.29
N SER A 56 -7.63 -1.25 -1.12
CA SER A 56 -6.73 -1.43 -2.27
C SER A 56 -5.30 -1.80 -1.85
N MET A 57 -4.82 -1.33 -0.70
CA MET A 57 -3.50 -1.72 -0.17
C MET A 57 -3.48 -3.18 0.28
N ILE A 58 -4.55 -3.66 0.94
CA ILE A 58 -4.68 -5.07 1.34
C ILE A 58 -4.74 -5.96 0.11
N THR A 59 -5.54 -5.61 -0.89
CA THR A 59 -5.71 -6.44 -2.09
C THR A 59 -4.45 -6.45 -2.95
N ASN A 60 -3.70 -5.35 -2.99
CA ASN A 60 -2.39 -5.30 -3.63
C ASN A 60 -1.34 -6.18 -2.93
N LEU A 61 -1.39 -6.27 -1.59
CA LEU A 61 -0.56 -7.21 -0.83
C LEU A 61 -0.90 -8.66 -1.22
N LEU A 62 -2.19 -9.00 -1.28
CA LEU A 62 -2.66 -10.35 -1.61
C LEU A 62 -2.33 -10.77 -3.04
N THR A 63 -2.52 -9.87 -4.00
CA THR A 63 -2.38 -10.21 -5.43
C THR A 63 -0.95 -10.09 -5.92
N ASN A 64 -0.24 -9.01 -5.57
CA ASN A 64 1.06 -8.71 -6.14
C ASN A 64 2.20 -9.14 -5.22
N ALA A 65 2.14 -8.86 -3.91
CA ALA A 65 3.26 -9.19 -3.03
C ALA A 65 3.40 -10.70 -2.83
N LEU A 66 2.30 -11.41 -2.58
CA LEU A 66 2.29 -12.88 -2.46
C LEU A 66 2.67 -13.58 -3.76
N LEU A 67 2.09 -13.20 -4.90
CA LEU A 67 2.45 -13.79 -6.20
C LEU A 67 3.95 -13.61 -6.48
N ASN A 68 4.47 -12.41 -6.27
CA ASN A 68 5.89 -12.14 -6.48
C ASN A 68 6.78 -12.90 -5.49
N LEU A 69 6.38 -13.05 -4.22
CA LEU A 69 7.11 -13.84 -3.23
C LEU A 69 7.28 -15.29 -3.71
N PHE A 70 6.20 -15.94 -4.14
CA PHE A 70 6.27 -17.32 -4.62
C PHE A 70 7.00 -17.43 -5.96
N LYS A 71 6.59 -16.65 -6.96
CA LYS A 71 7.14 -16.75 -8.32
C LYS A 71 8.62 -16.37 -8.34
N ASP A 72 8.98 -15.20 -7.80
CA ASP A 72 10.36 -14.73 -7.85
C ASP A 72 11.22 -15.44 -6.78
N GLY A 73 10.66 -15.83 -5.64
CA GLY A 73 11.33 -16.70 -4.67
C GLY A 73 11.73 -18.05 -5.26
N LEU A 74 10.77 -18.75 -5.89
CA LEU A 74 11.03 -20.05 -6.50
C LEU A 74 11.98 -19.95 -7.71
N THR A 75 11.83 -18.88 -8.51
CA THR A 75 12.75 -18.60 -9.62
C THR A 75 14.18 -18.38 -9.11
N LEU A 76 14.35 -17.60 -8.04
CA LEU A 76 15.66 -17.34 -7.44
C LEU A 76 16.28 -18.63 -6.89
N ILE A 77 15.51 -19.45 -6.18
CA ILE A 77 15.98 -20.76 -5.66
C ILE A 77 16.41 -21.67 -6.82
N GLY A 78 15.61 -21.77 -7.89
CA GLY A 78 15.95 -22.57 -9.06
C GLY A 78 17.22 -22.08 -9.76
N LEU A 79 17.40 -20.77 -9.90
CA LEU A 79 18.61 -20.19 -10.49
C LEU A 79 19.83 -20.43 -9.61
N LEU A 80 19.70 -20.26 -8.28
CA LEU A 80 20.76 -20.61 -7.34
C LEU A 80 21.15 -22.09 -7.47
N PHE A 81 20.18 -23.00 -7.54
CA PHE A 81 20.45 -24.43 -7.72
C PHE A 81 21.25 -24.71 -9.00
N VAL A 82 20.84 -24.11 -10.13
CA VAL A 82 21.57 -24.23 -11.41
C VAL A 82 22.99 -23.69 -11.30
N MET A 83 23.17 -22.54 -10.65
CA MET A 83 24.48 -21.93 -10.43
C MET A 83 25.38 -22.83 -9.58
N PHE A 84 24.85 -23.39 -8.49
CA PHE A 84 25.59 -24.31 -7.61
C PHE A 84 25.96 -25.62 -8.30
N TYR A 85 25.04 -26.16 -9.08
CA TYR A 85 25.27 -27.37 -9.87
C TYR A 85 26.37 -27.17 -10.90
N GLN A 86 26.44 -25.99 -11.53
CA GLN A 86 27.52 -25.65 -12.47
C GLN A 86 28.85 -25.44 -11.77
N ASN A 87 28.89 -24.56 -10.76
CA ASN A 87 30.10 -24.31 -10.01
C ASN A 87 29.80 -23.64 -8.65
N TRP A 88 30.12 -24.35 -7.57
CA TRP A 88 29.91 -23.84 -6.21
C TRP A 88 30.82 -22.66 -5.85
N LYS A 89 32.04 -22.57 -6.41
CA LYS A 89 32.98 -21.45 -6.15
C LYS A 89 32.46 -20.14 -6.75
N LEU A 90 31.98 -20.18 -8.00
CA LEU A 90 31.34 -19.02 -8.63
C LEU A 90 30.02 -18.66 -7.94
N SER A 91 29.27 -19.66 -7.49
CA SER A 91 28.00 -19.44 -6.76
C SER A 91 28.19 -18.69 -5.45
N LEU A 92 29.28 -18.93 -4.72
CA LEU A 92 29.60 -18.16 -3.51
C LEU A 92 29.79 -16.67 -3.82
N VAL A 93 30.43 -16.33 -4.94
CA VAL A 93 30.58 -14.93 -5.39
C VAL A 93 29.20 -14.32 -5.67
N ALA A 94 28.32 -15.06 -6.35
CA ALA A 94 26.95 -14.61 -6.61
C ALA A 94 26.13 -14.45 -5.33
N ILE A 95 26.27 -15.33 -4.35
CA ILE A 95 25.58 -15.23 -3.06
C ILE A 95 25.98 -13.97 -2.31
N ILE A 96 27.27 -13.62 -2.28
CA ILE A 96 27.77 -12.40 -1.61
C ILE A 96 27.13 -11.14 -2.22
N MET A 97 26.65 -11.25 -3.46
CA MET A 97 26.16 -10.12 -4.23
C MET A 97 24.67 -9.92 -4.12
N ILE A 98 23.93 -10.97 -3.76
CA ILE A 98 22.51 -10.87 -3.38
C ILE A 98 22.30 -9.87 -2.23
N PRO A 99 23.00 -9.91 -1.07
CA PRO A 99 22.79 -8.95 0.00
C PRO A 99 23.24 -7.54 -0.40
N LEU A 100 24.30 -7.40 -1.22
CA LEU A 100 24.74 -6.09 -1.71
C LEU A 100 23.67 -5.46 -2.63
N ALA A 101 23.17 -6.22 -3.60
CA ALA A 101 22.08 -5.80 -4.49
C ALA A 101 20.79 -5.50 -3.71
N SER A 102 20.45 -6.35 -2.74
CA SER A 102 19.29 -6.17 -1.86
C SER A 102 19.40 -4.90 -1.02
N ALA A 103 20.57 -4.60 -0.45
CA ALA A 103 20.81 -3.37 0.30
C ALA A 103 20.65 -2.11 -0.57
N MET A 104 21.21 -2.10 -1.77
CA MET A 104 21.06 -1.00 -2.73
C MET A 104 19.59 -0.82 -3.16
N ALA A 105 18.92 -1.91 -3.53
CA ALA A 105 17.52 -1.92 -3.91
C ALA A 105 16.61 -1.43 -2.77
N ARG A 106 16.87 -1.85 -1.53
CA ARG A 106 16.13 -1.41 -0.34
C ARG A 106 16.35 0.07 -0.06
N SER A 107 17.57 0.58 -0.17
CA SER A 107 17.89 2.01 -0.01
C SER A 107 17.12 2.85 -1.02
N LEU A 108 17.14 2.44 -2.29
CA LEU A 108 16.41 3.08 -3.36
C LEU A 108 14.88 3.02 -3.13
N GLY A 109 14.36 1.86 -2.74
CA GLY A 109 12.95 1.67 -2.42
C GLY A 109 12.47 2.57 -1.28
N LYS A 110 13.28 2.72 -0.21
CA LYS A 110 13.00 3.68 0.88
C LYS A 110 12.97 5.12 0.37
N ARG A 111 13.94 5.50 -0.48
CA ARG A 111 14.00 6.86 -1.04
C ARG A 111 12.81 7.14 -1.95
N MET A 112 12.44 6.17 -2.81
CA MET A 112 11.27 6.23 -3.67
C MET A 112 9.99 6.42 -2.85
N ARG A 113 9.77 5.56 -1.85
CA ARG A 113 8.61 5.68 -0.95
C ARG A 113 8.51 7.07 -0.31
N LYS A 114 9.63 7.62 0.17
CA LYS A 114 9.64 8.97 0.76
C LYS A 114 9.18 10.03 -0.24
N VAL A 115 9.75 10.06 -1.45
CA VAL A 115 9.41 11.09 -2.44
C VAL A 115 7.99 10.91 -3.00
N THR A 116 7.51 9.67 -3.14
CA THR A 116 6.12 9.39 -3.49
C THR A 116 5.17 9.87 -2.42
N THR A 117 5.47 9.62 -1.14
CA THR A 117 4.64 10.10 -0.01
C THR A 117 4.56 11.62 0.01
N GLU A 118 5.70 12.32 -0.14
CA GLU A 118 5.73 13.78 -0.23
C GLU A 118 4.88 14.30 -1.41
N ALA A 119 4.89 13.63 -2.56
CA ALA A 119 4.08 14.03 -3.71
C ALA A 119 2.58 13.77 -3.49
N THR A 120 2.21 12.63 -2.90
CA THR A 120 0.82 12.30 -2.56
C THR A 120 0.24 13.33 -1.58
N GLU A 121 1.02 13.77 -0.60
CA GLU A 121 0.62 14.83 0.33
C GLU A 121 0.35 16.16 -0.40
N LYS A 122 1.25 16.59 -1.30
CA LYS A 122 1.05 17.79 -2.12
C LYS A 122 -0.13 17.68 -3.08
N SER A 123 -0.36 16.49 -3.62
CA SER A 123 -1.55 16.20 -4.43
C SER A 123 -2.83 16.34 -3.61
N GLY A 124 -2.83 15.85 -2.37
CA GLY A 124 -3.96 15.99 -1.44
C GLY A 124 -4.29 17.46 -1.14
N LEU A 125 -3.26 18.28 -0.87
CA LEU A 125 -3.43 19.72 -0.66
C LEU A 125 -4.02 20.43 -1.89
N LEU A 126 -3.54 20.10 -3.09
CA LEU A 126 -4.09 20.64 -4.33
C LEU A 126 -5.56 20.22 -4.51
N THR A 127 -5.91 18.97 -4.21
CA THR A 127 -7.30 18.49 -4.26
C THR A 127 -8.20 19.24 -3.27
N THR A 128 -7.75 19.44 -2.03
CA THR A 128 -8.50 20.24 -1.03
C THR A 128 -8.73 21.66 -1.53
N TYR A 129 -7.69 22.31 -2.06
CA TYR A 129 -7.79 23.66 -2.62
C TYR A 129 -8.76 23.74 -3.81
N LEU A 130 -8.76 22.74 -4.71
CA LEU A 130 -9.73 22.67 -5.80
C LEU A 130 -11.17 22.58 -5.30
N ILE A 131 -11.42 21.78 -4.25
CA ILE A 131 -12.74 21.68 -3.62
C ILE A 131 -13.18 23.05 -3.07
N GLU A 132 -12.28 23.80 -2.44
CA GLU A 132 -12.56 25.16 -1.94
C GLU A 132 -12.91 26.13 -3.08
N ILE A 133 -12.15 26.10 -4.18
CA ILE A 133 -12.46 26.92 -5.38
C ILE A 133 -13.85 26.61 -5.91
N PHE A 134 -14.20 25.34 -6.07
CA PHE A 134 -15.51 24.96 -6.61
C PHE A 134 -16.66 25.33 -5.69
N LYS A 135 -16.50 25.14 -4.36
CA LYS A 135 -17.50 25.55 -3.37
C LYS A 135 -17.70 27.06 -3.35
N ASN A 136 -16.61 27.82 -3.49
CA ASN A 136 -16.60 29.28 -3.34
C ASN A 136 -16.60 30.03 -4.69
N HIS A 137 -16.87 29.36 -5.81
CA HIS A 137 -16.75 29.94 -7.15
C HIS A 137 -17.55 31.23 -7.32
N LYS A 138 -18.77 31.28 -6.77
CA LYS A 138 -19.62 32.48 -6.80
C LYS A 138 -18.97 33.66 -6.05
N LEU A 139 -18.37 33.40 -4.88
CA LEU A 139 -17.68 34.44 -4.11
C LEU A 139 -16.46 34.97 -4.85
N ILE A 140 -15.69 34.10 -5.51
CA ILE A 140 -14.54 34.50 -6.33
C ILE A 140 -14.98 35.50 -7.41
N LYS A 141 -16.11 35.24 -8.07
CA LYS A 141 -16.69 36.15 -9.09
C LYS A 141 -17.25 37.44 -8.52
N ILE A 142 -17.93 37.40 -7.38
CA ILE A 142 -18.49 38.59 -6.73
C ILE A 142 -17.37 39.55 -6.30
N PHE A 143 -16.28 39.02 -5.74
CA PHE A 143 -15.15 39.82 -5.28
C PHE A 143 -14.07 40.05 -6.34
N GLN A 144 -14.23 39.54 -7.56
CA GLN A 144 -13.27 39.69 -8.68
C GLN A 144 -11.83 39.28 -8.30
N THR A 145 -11.69 38.14 -7.62
CA THR A 145 -10.40 37.66 -7.04
C THR A 145 -9.73 36.59 -7.90
N GLU A 146 -10.04 36.49 -9.19
CA GLU A 146 -9.52 35.42 -10.06
C GLU A 146 -8.00 35.40 -10.15
N GLU A 147 -7.35 36.55 -10.28
CA GLU A 147 -5.89 36.62 -10.36
C GLU A 147 -5.22 36.19 -9.04
N TYR A 148 -5.82 36.55 -7.91
CA TYR A 148 -5.37 36.13 -6.59
C TYR A 148 -5.44 34.61 -6.42
N GLU A 149 -6.57 33.99 -6.79
CA GLU A 149 -6.74 32.53 -6.73
C GLU A 149 -5.88 31.80 -7.77
N ASN A 150 -5.62 32.39 -8.95
CA ASN A 150 -4.67 31.83 -9.92
C ASN A 150 -3.24 31.79 -9.37
N ASN A 151 -2.80 32.86 -8.68
CA ASN A 151 -1.48 32.91 -8.05
C ASN A 151 -1.35 31.89 -6.91
N ARG A 152 -2.40 31.72 -6.10
CA ARG A 152 -2.45 30.67 -5.07
C ARG A 152 -2.44 29.26 -5.67
N ALA A 153 -3.20 29.03 -6.74
CA ALA A 153 -3.22 27.75 -7.46
C ALA A 153 -1.83 27.37 -7.98
N LYS A 154 -1.12 28.33 -8.57
CA LYS A 154 0.23 28.14 -9.08
C LYS A 154 1.18 27.61 -8.02
N LYS A 155 1.11 28.12 -6.78
CA LYS A 155 1.93 27.61 -5.66
C LYS A 155 1.70 26.12 -5.41
N TYR A 156 0.45 25.68 -5.30
CA TYR A 156 0.13 24.26 -5.08
C TYR A 156 0.58 23.37 -6.24
N ILE A 157 0.37 23.84 -7.48
CA ILE A 157 0.78 23.12 -8.69
C ILE A 157 2.31 23.02 -8.76
N ASP A 158 3.04 24.10 -8.48
CA ASP A 158 4.50 24.10 -8.48
C ASP A 158 5.08 23.20 -7.39
N GLU A 159 4.51 23.21 -6.18
CA GLU A 159 4.91 22.31 -5.11
C GLU A 159 4.72 20.84 -5.51
N LEU A 160 3.58 20.48 -6.12
CA LEU A 160 3.33 19.14 -6.62
C LEU A 160 4.30 18.78 -7.76
N LYS A 161 4.53 19.70 -8.71
CA LYS A 161 5.46 19.53 -9.84
C LYS A 161 6.86 19.18 -9.34
N GLU A 162 7.39 19.90 -8.36
CA GLU A 162 8.74 19.63 -7.83
C GLU A 162 8.84 18.26 -7.18
N LYS A 163 7.80 17.82 -6.44
CA LYS A 163 7.77 16.47 -5.86
C LYS A 163 7.65 15.38 -6.93
N SER A 164 6.78 15.57 -7.92
CA SER A 164 6.61 14.64 -9.05
C SER A 164 7.88 14.52 -9.90
N LYS A 165 8.56 15.64 -10.18
CA LYS A 165 9.88 15.65 -10.84
C LYS A 165 10.91 14.85 -10.04
N LYS A 166 10.92 15.02 -8.72
CA LYS A 166 11.82 14.28 -7.82
C LYS A 166 11.55 12.77 -7.84
N ILE A 167 10.29 12.31 -7.98
CA ILE A 167 9.97 10.89 -8.21
C ILE A 167 10.66 10.40 -9.48
N GLY A 168 10.48 11.11 -10.60
CA GLY A 168 11.10 10.75 -11.88
C GLY A 168 12.62 10.66 -11.79
N ILE A 169 13.27 11.63 -11.14
CA ILE A 169 14.73 11.63 -10.93
C ILE A 169 15.18 10.43 -10.08
N VAL A 170 14.46 10.11 -8.99
CA VAL A 170 14.80 8.94 -8.16
C VAL A 170 14.56 7.64 -8.92
N PHE A 171 13.54 7.59 -9.79
CA PHE A 171 13.25 6.42 -10.61
C PHE A 171 14.37 6.14 -11.61
N ILE A 172 14.85 7.15 -12.35
CA ILE A 172 15.92 6.96 -13.33
C ILE A 172 17.28 6.68 -12.67
N ARG A 173 17.52 7.13 -11.43
CA ARG A 173 18.75 6.79 -10.67
C ARG A 173 18.87 5.30 -10.38
N ALA A 174 17.76 4.56 -10.40
CA ALA A 174 17.76 3.12 -10.23
C ALA A 174 18.65 2.42 -11.25
N THR A 175 18.52 2.81 -12.52
CA THR A 175 19.20 2.15 -13.65
C THR A 175 20.72 2.20 -13.53
N PRO A 176 21.39 3.37 -13.43
CA PRO A 176 22.86 3.43 -13.38
C PRO A 176 23.45 2.78 -12.12
N ILE A 177 22.77 2.86 -10.97
CA ILE A 177 23.23 2.19 -9.74
C ILE A 177 23.26 0.67 -9.96
N MET A 178 22.26 0.12 -10.65
CA MET A 178 22.18 -1.31 -10.88
C MET A 178 23.06 -1.77 -12.06
N GLU A 179 23.20 -0.97 -13.10
CA GLU A 179 24.14 -1.24 -14.21
C GLU A 179 25.59 -1.24 -13.73
N THR A 180 25.98 -0.29 -12.89
CA THR A 180 27.33 -0.26 -12.29
C THR A 180 27.58 -1.48 -11.41
N LEU A 181 26.60 -1.87 -10.58
CA LEU A 181 26.68 -3.11 -9.79
C LEU A 181 26.84 -4.35 -10.68
N THR A 182 26.08 -4.40 -11.78
CA THR A 182 26.14 -5.50 -12.75
C THR A 182 27.49 -5.52 -13.48
N GLY A 183 28.03 -4.36 -13.85
CA GLY A 183 29.34 -4.25 -14.49
C GLY A 183 30.49 -4.70 -13.58
N ILE A 184 30.50 -4.24 -12.32
CA ILE A 184 31.46 -4.71 -11.31
C ILE A 184 31.36 -6.24 -11.15
N MET A 185 30.14 -6.75 -11.17
CA MET A 185 29.88 -8.19 -11.07
C MET A 185 30.45 -9.01 -12.20
N ILE A 186 30.16 -8.59 -13.43
CA ILE A 186 30.67 -9.24 -14.63
C ILE A 186 32.20 -9.20 -14.62
N ALA A 187 32.82 -8.08 -14.24
CA ALA A 187 34.26 -7.96 -14.13
C ALA A 187 34.87 -8.96 -13.13
N ILE A 188 34.30 -9.07 -11.92
CA ILE A 188 34.74 -10.04 -10.90
C ILE A 188 34.57 -11.47 -11.42
N LEU A 189 33.43 -11.78 -12.06
CA LEU A 189 33.18 -13.11 -12.61
C LEU A 189 34.14 -13.46 -13.74
N ILE A 190 34.40 -12.55 -14.67
CA ILE A 190 35.36 -12.77 -15.76
C ILE A 190 36.76 -13.06 -15.17
N PHE A 191 37.20 -12.25 -14.20
CA PHE A 191 38.49 -12.45 -13.56
C PHE A 191 38.62 -13.82 -12.87
N TYR A 192 37.62 -14.19 -12.06
CA TYR A 192 37.64 -15.46 -11.32
C TYR A 192 37.49 -16.67 -12.24
N THR A 193 36.60 -16.57 -13.24
CA THR A 193 36.36 -17.66 -14.19
C THR A 193 37.56 -17.85 -15.11
N GLY A 194 38.21 -16.79 -15.57
CA GLY A 194 39.46 -16.89 -16.34
C GLY A 194 40.52 -17.68 -15.57
N LYS A 195 40.68 -17.43 -14.27
CA LYS A 195 41.59 -18.20 -13.41
C LYS A 195 41.20 -19.67 -13.25
N LEU A 196 39.91 -19.99 -13.28
CA LEU A 196 39.39 -21.36 -13.16
C LEU A 196 39.50 -22.14 -14.48
N ILE A 197 39.26 -21.47 -15.62
CA ILE A 197 39.47 -22.04 -16.96
C ILE A 197 40.95 -22.39 -17.17
N LEU A 198 41.87 -21.50 -16.76
CA LEU A 198 43.32 -21.77 -16.83
C LEU A 198 43.76 -22.97 -15.98
N LYS A 199 42.96 -23.36 -14.99
CA LYS A 199 43.18 -24.54 -14.15
C LYS A 199 42.43 -25.79 -14.63
N ASN A 200 41.76 -25.72 -15.79
CA ASN A 200 40.84 -26.74 -16.31
C ASN A 200 39.74 -27.16 -15.29
N GLU A 201 39.33 -26.25 -14.39
CA GLU A 201 38.26 -26.53 -13.42
C GLU A 201 36.86 -26.22 -13.97
N ILE A 202 36.76 -25.43 -15.05
CA ILE A 202 35.50 -24.97 -15.65
C ILE A 202 35.62 -24.91 -17.17
N ASP A 203 34.58 -25.38 -17.87
CA ASP A 203 34.41 -25.17 -19.31
C ASP A 203 33.86 -23.78 -19.64
N ILE A 204 34.29 -23.23 -20.78
CA ILE A 204 33.82 -21.92 -21.27
C ILE A 204 32.30 -21.86 -21.46
N ASN A 205 31.66 -23.00 -21.78
CA ASN A 205 30.21 -23.11 -21.91
C ASN A 205 29.48 -22.95 -20.56
N SER A 206 30.07 -23.48 -19.49
CA SER A 206 29.56 -23.33 -18.12
C SER A 206 29.63 -21.88 -17.66
N PHE A 207 30.65 -21.12 -18.08
CA PHE A 207 30.74 -19.68 -17.81
C PHE A 207 29.57 -18.88 -18.39
N PHE A 208 29.28 -19.03 -19.69
CA PHE A 208 28.17 -18.29 -20.32
C PHE A 208 26.81 -18.71 -19.75
N SER A 209 26.64 -20.00 -19.44
CA SER A 209 25.43 -20.50 -18.79
C SER A 209 25.26 -19.91 -17.38
N PHE A 210 26.35 -19.80 -16.62
CA PHE A 210 26.35 -19.19 -15.29
C PHE A 210 26.05 -17.69 -15.35
N LEU A 211 26.68 -16.97 -16.30
CA LEU A 211 26.47 -15.56 -16.54
C LEU A 211 24.99 -15.28 -16.88
N ALA A 212 24.39 -16.09 -17.75
CA ALA A 212 22.98 -15.98 -18.10
C ALA A 212 22.06 -16.25 -16.89
N ALA A 213 22.33 -17.31 -16.11
CA ALA A 213 21.56 -17.62 -14.90
C ALA A 213 21.62 -16.47 -13.89
N MET A 214 22.79 -15.87 -13.71
CA MET A 214 22.98 -14.71 -12.83
C MET A 214 22.23 -13.47 -13.33
N MET A 215 22.31 -13.16 -14.63
CA MET A 215 21.55 -12.04 -15.22
C MET A 215 20.03 -12.23 -15.03
N LEU A 216 19.54 -13.47 -15.13
CA LEU A 216 18.14 -13.79 -14.87
C LEU A 216 17.77 -13.70 -13.38
N ALA A 217 18.72 -13.93 -12.46
CA ALA A 217 18.50 -13.86 -11.02
C ALA A 217 18.32 -12.42 -10.51
N TYR A 218 18.80 -11.43 -11.29
CA TYR A 218 18.70 -10.01 -10.96
C TYR A 218 17.27 -9.55 -10.69
N GLN A 219 16.33 -9.84 -11.60
CA GLN A 219 14.95 -9.36 -11.48
C GLN A 219 14.27 -9.94 -10.23
N PRO A 220 14.33 -11.25 -9.96
CA PRO A 220 13.84 -11.83 -8.72
C PRO A 220 14.41 -11.17 -7.46
N VAL A 221 15.74 -10.98 -7.37
CA VAL A 221 16.38 -10.33 -6.21
C VAL A 221 15.82 -8.93 -5.98
N ARG A 222 15.68 -8.13 -7.06
CA ARG A 222 15.11 -6.78 -6.98
C ARG A 222 13.66 -6.78 -6.50
N THR A 223 12.83 -7.68 -7.03
CA THR A 223 11.43 -7.78 -6.60
C THR A 223 11.37 -8.15 -5.11
N LEU A 224 12.09 -9.20 -4.70
CA LEU A 224 12.13 -9.68 -3.32
C LEU A 224 12.63 -8.60 -2.33
N ALA A 225 13.64 -7.80 -2.73
CA ALA A 225 14.17 -6.72 -1.90
C ALA A 225 13.13 -5.61 -1.61
N THR A 226 12.17 -5.39 -2.51
CA THR A 226 11.12 -4.37 -2.34
C THR A 226 9.81 -4.93 -1.78
N LEU A 227 9.64 -6.27 -1.69
CA LEU A 227 8.44 -6.92 -1.15
C LEU A 227 8.07 -6.45 0.26
N ASN A 228 9.06 -6.23 1.12
CA ASN A 228 8.83 -5.75 2.49
C ASN A 228 8.02 -4.45 2.53
N ILE A 229 8.12 -3.59 1.52
CA ILE A 229 7.34 -2.34 1.48
C ILE A 229 5.86 -2.64 1.27
N GLY A 230 5.53 -3.48 0.30
CA GLY A 230 4.14 -3.86 0.00
C GLY A 230 3.50 -4.64 1.13
N ILE A 231 4.23 -5.58 1.74
CA ILE A 231 3.76 -6.37 2.89
C ILE A 231 3.42 -5.45 4.08
N ASN A 232 4.34 -4.56 4.45
CA ASN A 232 4.11 -3.65 5.58
C ASN A 232 2.95 -2.67 5.32
N GLN A 233 2.74 -2.24 4.07
CA GLN A 233 1.61 -1.37 3.70
C GLN A 233 0.27 -2.09 3.86
N GLY A 234 0.16 -3.32 3.34
CA GLY A 234 -1.07 -4.09 3.47
C GLY A 234 -1.39 -4.48 4.92
N ILE A 235 -0.38 -4.86 5.72
CA ILE A 235 -0.57 -5.12 7.17
C ILE A 235 -1.06 -3.85 7.89
N ALA A 236 -0.43 -2.70 7.61
CA ALA A 236 -0.86 -1.45 8.23
C ALA A 236 -2.28 -1.05 7.84
N ALA A 237 -2.70 -1.33 6.59
CA ALA A 237 -4.06 -1.11 6.13
C ALA A 237 -5.05 -2.10 6.79
N ALA A 238 -4.70 -3.38 6.92
CA ALA A 238 -5.48 -4.37 7.62
C ALA A 238 -5.74 -3.96 9.08
N ASN A 239 -4.72 -3.49 9.80
CA ASN A 239 -4.85 -2.99 11.18
C ASN A 239 -5.80 -1.77 11.30
N ARG A 240 -6.08 -1.05 10.21
CA ARG A 240 -7.07 0.06 10.19
C ARG A 240 -8.46 -0.39 9.79
N ILE A 241 -8.58 -1.46 8.99
CA ILE A 241 -9.85 -1.96 8.45
C ILE A 241 -10.48 -2.99 9.36
N LEU A 242 -9.73 -3.94 9.91
CA LEU A 242 -10.28 -5.01 10.74
C LEU A 242 -11.10 -4.47 11.92
N PRO A 243 -10.65 -3.45 12.69
CA PRO A 243 -11.46 -2.87 13.76
C PRO A 243 -12.74 -2.16 13.29
N ILE A 244 -12.90 -1.91 11.98
CA ILE A 244 -14.13 -1.35 11.40
C ILE A 244 -15.09 -2.46 11.00
N VAL A 245 -14.57 -3.58 10.50
CA VAL A 245 -15.37 -4.76 10.17
C VAL A 245 -15.87 -5.45 11.45
N ASP A 246 -15.04 -5.44 12.49
CA ASP A 246 -15.31 -6.09 13.78
C ASP A 246 -15.98 -5.13 14.79
N ILE A 247 -16.70 -4.11 14.32
CA ILE A 247 -17.45 -3.21 15.21
C ILE A 247 -18.61 -3.98 15.83
N GLU A 248 -18.65 -4.04 17.16
CA GLU A 248 -19.84 -4.45 17.91
C GLU A 248 -20.66 -3.21 18.29
N ASN A 249 -21.97 -3.24 18.00
CA ASN A 249 -22.90 -2.19 18.40
C ASN A 249 -23.20 -2.25 19.89
N GLU A 250 -23.21 -1.11 20.58
CA GLU A 250 -23.70 -1.01 21.94
C GLU A 250 -25.22 -1.17 22.00
N ILE A 251 -25.94 -0.69 20.98
CA ILE A 251 -27.39 -0.86 20.85
C ILE A 251 -27.66 -2.07 19.95
N THR A 252 -28.16 -3.14 20.55
CA THR A 252 -28.51 -4.38 19.85
C THR A 252 -29.98 -4.71 20.09
N ASP A 253 -30.68 -5.12 19.02
CA ASP A 253 -31.96 -5.79 19.17
C ASP A 253 -31.72 -7.15 19.83
N LYS A 254 -32.44 -7.43 20.92
CA LYS A 254 -32.47 -8.78 21.47
C LYS A 254 -33.41 -9.59 20.57
N ASN A 255 -32.90 -10.69 20.00
CA ASN A 255 -33.62 -11.59 19.09
C ASN A 255 -34.92 -12.22 19.65
N ASN A 256 -35.33 -11.89 20.87
CA ASN A 256 -36.44 -12.52 21.58
C ASN A 256 -37.40 -11.50 22.23
N ASP A 257 -37.29 -10.22 21.87
CA ASP A 257 -38.25 -9.21 22.32
C ASP A 257 -39.53 -9.31 21.47
N GLU A 258 -40.69 -9.37 22.13
CA GLU A 258 -41.98 -9.38 21.45
C GLU A 258 -42.23 -8.02 20.76
N ASP A 259 -42.84 -8.05 19.58
CA ASP A 259 -43.24 -6.83 18.87
C ASP A 259 -44.14 -5.97 19.76
N LEU A 260 -43.71 -4.73 20.02
CA LEU A 260 -44.44 -3.81 20.88
C LEU A 260 -45.77 -3.40 20.22
N GLN A 261 -46.88 -3.97 20.71
CA GLN A 261 -48.23 -3.59 20.27
C GLN A 261 -48.70 -2.32 20.97
N LEU A 262 -48.51 -1.18 20.30
CA LEU A 262 -48.89 0.14 20.81
C LEU A 262 -50.43 0.33 20.79
N THR A 263 -51.06 0.32 21.96
CA THR A 263 -52.50 0.60 22.12
C THR A 263 -52.78 2.06 22.55
N LYS A 264 -51.84 2.72 23.23
CA LYS A 264 -51.88 4.14 23.63
C LYS A 264 -50.48 4.75 23.56
N GLY A 265 -50.36 5.99 23.06
CA GLY A 265 -49.07 6.67 22.81
C GLY A 265 -48.58 7.57 23.95
N THR A 266 -48.73 7.16 25.22
CA THR A 266 -48.26 7.97 26.36
C THR A 266 -46.74 7.84 26.52
N ILE A 267 -46.01 8.96 26.46
CA ILE A 267 -44.55 9.01 26.62
C ILE A 267 -44.23 9.68 27.96
N LYS A 268 -43.58 8.95 28.87
CA LYS A 268 -43.17 9.46 30.18
C LYS A 268 -41.66 9.39 30.34
N PHE A 269 -41.04 10.53 30.57
CA PHE A 269 -39.64 10.65 30.97
C PHE A 269 -39.58 10.69 32.49
N LYS A 270 -38.82 9.77 33.12
CA LYS A 270 -38.63 9.71 34.57
C LYS A 270 -37.15 9.77 34.90
N GLU A 271 -36.74 10.85 35.59
CA GLU A 271 -35.38 11.10 36.07
C GLU A 271 -34.29 10.87 35.01
N VAL A 272 -34.57 11.29 33.77
CA VAL A 272 -33.67 11.04 32.64
C VAL A 272 -32.43 11.91 32.75
N ASN A 273 -31.28 11.25 32.77
CA ASN A 273 -29.96 11.86 32.73
C ASN A 273 -29.30 11.48 31.41
N PHE A 274 -28.82 12.47 30.67
CA PHE A 274 -28.22 12.24 29.36
C PHE A 274 -26.94 13.05 29.18
N LYS A 275 -25.97 12.42 28.55
CA LYS A 275 -24.69 13.02 28.21
C LYS A 275 -24.22 12.45 26.88
N TYR A 276 -23.99 13.30 25.89
CA TYR A 276 -23.20 12.92 24.70
C TYR A 276 -21.79 12.56 25.14
N ASN A 277 -21.18 11.56 24.51
CA ASN A 277 -19.76 11.16 24.49
C ASN A 277 -18.94 11.45 25.77
N LYS A 278 -18.21 10.45 26.30
CA LYS A 278 -17.46 10.57 27.58
C LYS A 278 -16.56 11.82 27.69
N ASN A 279 -16.06 12.33 26.56
CA ASN A 279 -15.13 13.47 26.47
C ASN A 279 -15.78 14.87 26.53
N VAL A 280 -17.09 15.02 26.44
CA VAL A 280 -17.77 16.32 26.63
C VAL A 280 -17.89 16.60 28.13
N GLN A 281 -17.53 17.80 28.60
CA GLN A 281 -17.69 18.15 30.02
C GLN A 281 -19.14 18.49 30.35
N GLY A 282 -19.69 17.81 31.37
CA GLY A 282 -21.02 18.06 31.92
C GLY A 282 -22.15 17.18 31.32
N PRO A 283 -23.19 16.84 32.11
CA PRO A 283 -24.43 16.25 31.58
C PRO A 283 -25.23 17.30 30.79
N ILE A 284 -25.83 16.89 29.67
CA ILE A 284 -26.71 17.74 28.85
C ILE A 284 -28.10 17.80 29.50
N LEU A 285 -28.63 16.65 29.91
CA LEU A 285 -29.87 16.56 30.68
C LEU A 285 -29.55 16.07 32.09
N LYS A 286 -30.15 16.72 33.09
CA LYS A 286 -30.06 16.37 34.51
C LYS A 286 -31.46 16.15 35.08
N SER A 287 -31.75 14.92 35.49
CA SER A 287 -33.00 14.52 36.17
C SER A 287 -34.28 15.05 35.52
N LEU A 288 -34.41 14.93 34.19
CA LEU A 288 -35.60 15.39 33.47
C LEU A 288 -36.81 14.49 33.77
N ASN A 289 -37.92 15.11 34.16
CA ASN A 289 -39.22 14.45 34.34
C ASN A 289 -40.26 15.15 33.45
N LEU A 290 -40.92 14.40 32.58
CA LEU A 290 -41.97 14.89 31.68
C LEU A 290 -43.03 13.79 31.50
N THR A 291 -44.30 14.17 31.41
CA THR A 291 -45.43 13.25 31.26
C THR A 291 -46.32 13.67 30.11
#